data_AF-A0A352A778-F1
#
_entry.id   AF-A0A352A778-F1
#
_cell.length_a   1.000
_cell.length_b   1.000
_cell.length_c   1.000
_cell.angle_alpha   90.00
_cell.angle_beta   90.00
_cell.angle_gamma   90.00
#
_symmetry.space_group_name_H-M   'P 1'
#
loop_
_entity.id
_entity.type
_entity.pdbx_description
1 polymer ?
#
loop_
_entity_poly.entity_id
_entity_poly.type
_entity_poly.pdbx_seq_one_letter_code
_entity_poly.pdbx_strand_id
1 'polypeptide(L)' 'MKKEFYQGNRNKLYESFSNNSLALFFAGKAPRKTADENYPFFASRNFVYLTGLQSEGFILLV' A
#
# COMPACT_ATOMS: atom_id res chain seq x y z
N MET A 1 1.13 -12.32 7.78
CA MET A 1 0.94 -11.76 9.14
C MET A 1 -0.54 -11.78 9.47
N LYS A 2 -0.91 -11.67 10.75
CA LYS A 2 -2.33 -11.61 11.14
C LYS A 2 -2.93 -10.23 10.85
N LYS A 3 -4.26 -10.17 10.72
CA LYS A 3 -5.00 -8.95 10.35
C LYS A 3 -4.80 -7.80 11.35
N GLU A 4 -4.64 -8.15 12.62
CA GLU A 4 -4.54 -7.21 13.75
C GLU A 4 -3.25 -6.37 13.65
N PHE A 5 -2.17 -6.92 13.09
CA PHE A 5 -0.93 -6.19 12.85
C PHE A 5 -1.14 -4.98 11.93
N TYR A 6 -1.82 -5.21 10.79
CA TYR A 6 -2.09 -4.16 9.82
C TYR A 6 -3.10 -3.13 10.34
N GLN A 7 -4.10 -3.57 11.13
CA GLN A 7 -5.02 -2.66 11.81
C GLN A 7 -4.28 -1.76 12.81
N GLY A 8 -3.40 -2.32 13.63
CA GLY A 8 -2.60 -1.55 14.60
C GLY A 8 -1.69 -0.51 13.92
N ASN A 9 -1.09 -0.84 12.78
CA ASN A 9 -0.27 0.11 12.02
C ASN A 9 -1.11 1.27 11.47
N ARG A 10 -2.33 1.00 10.98
CA ARG A 10 -3.23 2.07 10.51
C ARG A 10 -3.70 2.95 11.66
N ASN A 11 -3.97 2.39 12.85
CA ASN A 11 -4.33 3.19 14.03
C ASN A 11 -3.22 4.17 14.42
N LYS A 12 -1.97 3.70 14.46
CA LYS A 12 -0.81 4.56 14.71
C LYS A 12 -0.63 5.65 13.65
N LEU A 13 -1.01 5.36 12.40
CA LEU A 13 -0.99 6.34 11.33
C LEU A 13 -2.09 7.41 11.53
N TYR A 14 -3.30 7.02 11.92
CA TYR A 14 -4.37 7.97 12.22
C TYR A 14 -4.04 8.91 13.37
N GLU A 15 -3.30 8.43 14.38
CA GLU A 15 -2.84 9.26 15.50
C GLU A 15 -1.89 10.39 15.08
N SER A 16 -1.19 10.24 13.94
CA SER A 16 -0.29 11.29 13.43
C SER A 16 -0.97 12.27 12.48
N PHE A 17 -2.24 12.06 12.12
CA PHE A 17 -2.96 12.89 11.16
C PHE A 17 -3.54 14.13 11.83
N SER A 18 -3.47 15.25 11.12
CA SER A 18 -4.26 16.43 11.49
C SER A 18 -5.74 16.18 11.20
N ASN A 19 -6.61 16.84 11.94
CA ASN A 19 -8.05 16.78 11.69
C ASN A 19 -8.37 17.15 10.25
N ASN A 20 -9.31 16.44 9.64
CA ASN A 20 -9.78 16.61 8.26
C ASN A 20 -8.68 16.45 7.19
N SER A 21 -7.67 15.63 7.45
CA SER A 21 -6.68 15.21 6.45
C SER A 21 -6.98 13.82 5.90
N LEU A 22 -6.46 13.55 4.71
CA LEU A 22 -6.54 12.26 4.02
C LEU A 22 -5.18 11.93 3.45
N ALA A 23 -4.84 10.64 3.41
CA ALA A 23 -3.66 10.14 2.72
C ALA A 23 -4.01 9.01 1.75
N LEU A 24 -3.22 8.95 0.68
CA LEU A 24 -3.34 7.94 -0.37
C LEU A 24 -2.05 7.12 -0.44
N PHE A 25 -2.20 5.81 -0.36
CA PHE A 25 -1.10 4.85 -0.54
C PHE A 25 -1.39 3.97 -1.74
N PHE A 26 -0.53 4.03 -2.75
CA PHE A 26 -0.66 3.28 -3.98
C PHE A 26 0.15 1.97 -3.91
N ALA A 27 -0.45 0.85 -4.33
CA ALA A 27 0.26 -0.41 -4.47
C ALA A 27 1.33 -0.35 -5.58
N GLY A 28 1.04 0.42 -6.63
CA GLY A 28 1.88 0.53 -7.82
C GLY A 28 1.47 -0.43 -8.94
N LYS A 29 2.31 -0.51 -9.96
CA LYS A 29 2.19 -1.42 -11.11
C LYS A 29 3.57 -1.98 -11.45
N ALA A 30 3.62 -3.15 -12.07
CA ALA A 30 4.86 -3.73 -12.55
C ALA A 30 5.53 -2.80 -13.58
N PRO A 31 6.85 -2.52 -13.44
CA PRO A 31 7.56 -1.76 -14.45
C PRO A 31 7.69 -2.59 -15.73
N ARG A 32 7.53 -1.92 -16.87
CA ARG A 32 7.71 -2.55 -18.18
C ARG A 32 9.16 -2.97 -18.36
N LYS A 33 9.36 -4.18 -18.86
CA LYS A 33 10.69 -4.72 -19.18
C LYS A 33 11.02 -4.46 -20.64
N THR A 34 10.31 -5.12 -21.56
CA THR A 34 10.47 -4.97 -23.01
C THR A 34 9.18 -5.37 -23.71
N ALA A 35 8.77 -4.69 -24.79
CA ALA A 35 7.55 -5.02 -25.54
C ALA A 35 6.33 -5.20 -24.61
N ASP A 36 5.61 -6.31 -24.65
CA ASP A 36 4.48 -6.64 -23.78
C ASP A 36 4.88 -7.29 -22.44
N GLU A 37 6.18 -7.53 -22.22
CA GLU A 37 6.72 -8.11 -20.98
C GLU A 37 6.91 -7.04 -19.88
N ASN A 38 6.50 -7.38 -18.66
CA ASN A 38 6.75 -6.62 -17.43
C ASN A 38 7.72 -7.37 -16.51
N TYR A 39 8.45 -6.64 -15.67
CA TYR A 39 9.19 -7.23 -14.56
C TYR A 39 8.24 -7.84 -13.51
N PRO A 40 8.71 -8.77 -12.66
CA PRO A 40 7.94 -9.23 -11.52
C PRO A 40 7.49 -8.06 -10.64
N PHE A 41 6.21 -8.08 -10.27
CA PHE A 41 5.63 -7.03 -9.46
C PHE A 41 6.01 -7.15 -7.99
N PHE A 42 6.30 -6.00 -7.39
CA PHE A 42 6.39 -5.85 -5.95
C PHE A 42 5.62 -4.61 -5.54
N ALA A 43 4.61 -4.79 -4.69
CA ALA A 43 3.86 -3.67 -4.15
C ALA A 43 4.76 -2.77 -3.30
N SER A 44 4.44 -1.47 -3.29
CA SER A 44 5.11 -0.49 -2.43
C SER A 44 5.15 -0.97 -0.98
N ARG A 45 6.33 -0.95 -0.35
CA ARG A 45 6.51 -1.46 1.02
C ARG A 45 5.63 -0.72 2.02
N ASN A 46 5.41 0.59 1.84
CA ASN A 46 4.53 1.38 2.68
C ASN A 46 3.07 0.90 2.56
N PHE A 47 2.62 0.59 1.33
CA PHE A 47 1.30 0.02 1.09
C PHE A 47 1.16 -1.38 1.72
N VAL A 48 2.14 -2.25 1.53
CA VAL A 48 2.15 -3.61 2.12
C VAL A 48 2.18 -3.54 3.65
N TYR A 49 2.93 -2.62 4.23
CA TYR A 49 3.02 -2.45 5.68
C TYR A 49 1.69 -2.08 6.33
N LEU A 50 0.87 -1.32 5.61
CA LEU A 50 -0.45 -0.88 6.08
C LEU A 50 -1.58 -1.84 5.72
N THR A 51 -1.47 -2.61 4.63
CA THR A 51 -2.59 -3.43 4.11
C THR A 51 -2.33 -4.93 4.14
N GLY A 52 -1.08 -5.36 4.03
CA GLY A 52 -0.69 -6.75 3.78
C GLY A 52 -0.95 -7.24 2.35
N LEU A 53 -1.49 -6.39 1.47
CA LEU A 53 -1.82 -6.75 0.10
C LEU A 53 -0.61 -6.58 -0.83
N GLN A 54 -0.44 -7.52 -1.76
CA GLN A 54 0.67 -7.55 -2.72
C GLN A 54 0.20 -7.52 -4.18
N SER A 55 -1.03 -7.07 -4.42
CA SER A 55 -1.63 -7.00 -5.76
C SER A 55 -1.47 -5.62 -6.39
N GLU A 56 -1.33 -5.59 -7.72
CA GLU A 56 -1.19 -4.37 -8.51
C GLU A 56 -2.47 -3.52 -8.52
N GLY A 57 -2.32 -2.21 -8.68
CA GLY A 57 -3.44 -1.31 -8.98
C GLY A 57 -4.36 -0.97 -7.79
N PHE A 58 -4.09 -1.50 -6.60
CA PHE A 58 -4.83 -1.13 -5.39
C PHE A 58 -4.40 0.23 -4.84
N ILE A 59 -5.34 0.92 -4.20
CA ILE A 59 -5.12 2.18 -3.50
C ILE A 59 -5.77 2.06 -2.12
N LEU A 60 -5.02 2.40 -1.08
CA LEU A 60 -5.52 2.58 0.27
C LEU A 60 -5.77 4.08 0.48
N LEU A 61 -7.00 4.42 0.84
CA LEU A 61 -7.39 5.74 1.33
C LEU A 61 -7.63 5.64 2.84
N VAL A 62 -6.95 6.49 3.59
CA VAL A 62 -7.00 6.59 5.06
C VAL A 62 -7.09 8.05 5.46
#